data_AF-A0AAD6XQC3-F1
#
_entry.id   AF-A0AAD6XQC3-F1
#
_cell.length_a   1.000
_cell.length_b   1.000
_cell.length_c   1.000
_cell.angle_alpha   90.00
_cell.angle_beta   90.00
_cell.angle_gamma   90.00
#
_symmetry.space_group_name_H-M   'P 1'
#
loop_
_entity.id
_entity.type
_entity.pdbx_description
1 polymer ?
#
loop_
_entity_poly.entity_id
_entity_poly.type
_entity_poly.pdbx_seq_one_letter_code
_entity_poly.pdbx_strand_id
1 'polypeptide(L)'
;MADLPEPLTFDLYLAPELPSLHLSIPASIVSSLCSYPVKYLRYVAYCILGVGGAITTGGIQLSDEDDIPPGVYYYNWDSNGDASDEPLVLDVCAQASESRDVAEDNHTRESFRNDLAERDVSCIFTNAALSQCQRAHIVPFSRGDVGIEHIVNNRLHEDVANLTSINDTRNGMLLSNTIHPMFDAKKAVVLKTPNRVLSTSDIPANNSEIKLYGDVVYSRDPRYTLHWLHGTEQEQRIVANHTDAAFKNHSKIPKPASILLDYNYGVAALKWWGRGNDALLKNRERLRAEHDSLIVADVDSARQSQAEELVLRLWANTPAARTRREKQRGSGAMAYK
;
A
#
# COMPACT_ATOMS: atom_id res chain seq x y z
N MET A 1 -26.08 30.47 8.78
CA MET A 1 -24.98 29.85 8.01
C MET A 1 -25.65 29.05 6.91
N ALA A 2 -25.40 29.37 5.65
CA ALA A 2 -25.87 28.51 4.56
C ALA A 2 -25.01 27.24 4.57
N ASP A 3 -25.63 26.07 4.50
CA ASP A 3 -24.92 24.81 4.38
C ASP A 3 -24.09 24.85 3.10
N LEU A 4 -22.78 24.66 3.23
CA LEU A 4 -21.92 24.49 2.08
C LEU A 4 -22.33 23.20 1.37
N PRO A 5 -22.42 23.20 0.02
CA PRO A 5 -22.77 21.99 -0.72
C PRO A 5 -21.78 20.87 -0.38
N GLU A 6 -22.29 19.65 -0.20
CA GLU A 6 -21.43 18.50 0.04
C GLU A 6 -20.42 18.34 -1.09
N PRO A 7 -19.15 18.00 -0.78
CA PRO A 7 -18.14 17.80 -1.80
C PRO A 7 -18.55 16.63 -2.70
N LEU A 8 -18.40 16.79 -4.01
CA LEU A 8 -18.65 15.72 -4.98
C LEU A 8 -17.65 14.57 -4.76
N THR A 9 -18.16 13.34 -4.72
CA THR A 9 -17.36 12.12 -4.47
C THR A 9 -17.55 11.05 -5.54
N PHE A 10 -16.52 10.22 -5.70
CA PHE A 10 -16.60 8.92 -6.34
C PHE A 10 -16.79 7.86 -5.24
N ASP A 11 -17.94 7.20 -5.24
CA ASP A 11 -18.24 6.13 -4.31
C ASP A 11 -17.95 4.78 -4.99
N LEU A 12 -16.81 4.18 -4.64
CA LEU A 12 -16.29 2.96 -5.23
C LEU A 12 -16.54 1.76 -4.32
N TYR A 13 -17.45 0.89 -4.72
CA TYR A 13 -17.77 -0.35 -4.01
C TYR A 13 -16.79 -1.45 -4.43
N LEU A 14 -16.09 -2.00 -3.45
CA LEU A 14 -14.97 -2.93 -3.69
C LEU A 14 -15.42 -4.38 -3.86
N ALA A 15 -16.59 -4.73 -3.31
CA ALA A 15 -17.18 -6.04 -3.53
C ALA A 15 -18.71 -5.99 -3.49
N PRO A 16 -19.41 -6.64 -4.44
CA PRO A 16 -20.87 -6.76 -4.42
C PRO A 16 -21.40 -7.44 -3.15
N GLU A 17 -20.61 -8.39 -2.62
CA GLU A 17 -20.93 -9.20 -1.43
C GLU A 17 -20.77 -8.43 -0.11
N LEU A 18 -20.00 -7.33 -0.14
CA LEU A 18 -19.75 -6.46 1.01
C LEU A 18 -20.22 -5.04 0.70
N PRO A 19 -21.54 -4.82 0.51
CA PRO A 19 -22.06 -3.52 0.08
C PRO A 19 -21.78 -2.40 1.09
N SER A 20 -21.46 -2.74 2.35
CA SER A 20 -21.05 -1.74 3.34
C SER A 20 -19.65 -1.18 3.09
N LEU A 21 -18.75 -1.96 2.48
CA LEU A 21 -17.35 -1.57 2.27
C LEU A 21 -17.18 -0.88 0.91
N HIS A 22 -17.02 0.44 0.96
CA HIS A 22 -16.72 1.25 -0.22
C HIS A 22 -15.75 2.37 0.14
N LEU A 23 -15.19 3.00 -0.90
CA LEU A 23 -14.41 4.23 -0.76
C LEU A 23 -15.28 5.40 -1.19
N SER A 24 -15.26 6.48 -0.42
CA SER A 24 -15.85 7.76 -0.83
C SER A 24 -14.72 8.76 -1.07
N ILE A 25 -14.32 8.91 -2.33
CA ILE A 25 -13.12 9.65 -2.75
C ILE A 25 -13.52 11.02 -3.28
N PRO A 26 -13.01 12.14 -2.74
CA PRO A 26 -13.29 13.46 -3.28
C PRO A 26 -12.89 13.58 -4.76
N ALA A 27 -13.77 14.14 -5.59
CA ALA A 27 -13.54 14.28 -7.02
C ALA A 27 -12.29 15.11 -7.34
N SER A 28 -12.06 16.17 -6.57
CA SER A 28 -10.86 17.01 -6.69
C SER A 28 -9.57 16.22 -6.48
N ILE A 29 -9.58 15.22 -5.60
CA ILE A 29 -8.41 14.35 -5.39
C ILE A 29 -8.19 13.47 -6.61
N VAL A 30 -9.22 12.79 -7.12
CA VAL A 30 -9.10 11.91 -8.30
C VAL A 30 -8.54 12.68 -9.50
N SER A 31 -9.14 13.84 -9.82
CA SER A 31 -8.70 14.68 -10.95
C SER A 31 -7.30 15.25 -10.77
N SER A 32 -6.86 15.47 -9.52
CA SER A 32 -5.48 15.90 -9.26
C SER A 32 -4.48 14.74 -9.40
N LEU A 33 -4.84 13.53 -8.96
CA LEU A 33 -3.90 12.40 -8.85
C LEU A 33 -3.65 11.65 -10.16
N CYS A 34 -4.60 11.68 -11.10
CA CYS A 34 -4.52 10.93 -12.36
C CYS A 34 -5.32 11.62 -13.46
N SER A 35 -4.83 11.58 -14.70
CA SER A 35 -5.54 12.10 -15.87
C SER A 35 -6.77 11.27 -16.27
N TYR A 36 -6.83 10.00 -15.83
CA TYR A 36 -7.87 9.04 -16.19
C TYR A 36 -8.56 8.52 -14.93
N PRO A 37 -9.76 9.05 -14.58
CA PRO A 37 -10.45 8.69 -13.34
C PRO A 37 -10.76 7.19 -13.22
N VAL A 38 -11.27 6.55 -14.28
CA VAL A 38 -11.60 5.12 -14.26
C VAL A 38 -10.37 4.27 -13.96
N LYS A 39 -9.27 4.54 -14.67
CA LYS A 39 -7.98 3.87 -14.45
C LYS A 39 -7.46 4.05 -13.03
N TYR A 40 -7.62 5.25 -12.47
CA TYR A 40 -7.25 5.53 -11.08
C TYR A 40 -8.09 4.75 -10.08
N LEU A 41 -9.42 4.74 -10.23
CA LEU A 41 -10.32 3.96 -9.38
C LEU A 41 -9.96 2.47 -9.44
N ARG A 42 -9.68 1.95 -10.63
CA ARG A 42 -9.23 0.57 -10.87
C ARG A 42 -7.91 0.27 -10.15
N TYR A 43 -6.96 1.19 -10.19
CA TYR A 43 -5.68 1.07 -9.47
C TYR A 43 -5.87 1.07 -7.95
N VAL A 44 -6.71 1.95 -7.40
CA VAL A 44 -6.96 2.01 -5.95
C VAL A 44 -7.63 0.72 -5.47
N ALA A 45 -8.62 0.21 -6.21
CA ALA A 45 -9.24 -1.08 -5.89
C ALA A 45 -8.23 -2.23 -5.99
N TYR A 46 -7.39 -2.27 -7.03
CA TYR A 46 -6.29 -3.23 -7.13
C TYR A 46 -5.35 -3.15 -5.92
N CYS A 47 -4.99 -1.95 -5.48
CA CYS A 47 -4.15 -1.75 -4.31
C CYS A 47 -4.79 -2.31 -3.04
N ILE A 48 -6.11 -2.33 -2.94
CA ILE A 48 -6.84 -2.83 -1.76
C ILE A 48 -7.10 -4.34 -1.83
N LEU A 49 -7.40 -4.88 -3.00
CA LEU A 49 -7.82 -6.27 -3.14
C LEU A 49 -6.67 -7.20 -3.57
N GLY A 50 -5.60 -6.63 -4.14
CA GLY A 50 -4.43 -7.36 -4.65
C GLY A 50 -4.70 -8.19 -5.91
N VAL A 51 -5.89 -8.07 -6.51
CA VAL A 51 -6.35 -8.80 -7.68
C VAL A 51 -6.78 -7.83 -8.79
N GLY A 52 -6.66 -8.26 -10.04
CA GLY A 52 -7.10 -7.48 -11.19
C GLY A 52 -8.63 -7.49 -11.35
N GLY A 53 -9.14 -6.54 -12.13
CA GLY A 53 -10.56 -6.35 -12.33
C GLY A 53 -10.87 -5.10 -13.14
N ALA A 54 -12.15 -4.82 -13.29
CA ALA A 54 -12.70 -3.71 -14.07
C ALA A 54 -13.68 -2.86 -13.25
N ILE A 55 -13.85 -1.61 -13.68
CA ILE A 55 -14.82 -0.69 -13.10
C ILE A 55 -16.12 -0.77 -13.90
N THR A 56 -17.24 -0.79 -13.18
CA THR A 56 -18.57 -0.82 -13.79
C THR A 56 -19.52 0.18 -13.15
N THR A 57 -20.54 0.60 -13.90
CA THR A 57 -21.67 1.38 -13.40
C THR A 57 -22.93 0.99 -14.16
N GLY A 58 -24.05 0.80 -13.46
CA GLY A 58 -25.30 0.30 -14.08
C GLY A 58 -25.14 -1.05 -14.80
N GLY A 59 -24.18 -1.88 -14.40
CA GLY A 59 -23.85 -3.15 -15.06
C GLY A 59 -23.01 -3.01 -16.35
N ILE A 60 -22.61 -1.79 -16.72
CA ILE A 60 -21.78 -1.52 -17.89
C ILE A 60 -20.32 -1.39 -17.44
N GLN A 61 -19.43 -2.12 -18.10
CA GLN A 61 -17.99 -2.01 -17.91
C GLN A 61 -17.44 -0.78 -18.64
N LEU A 62 -16.62 -0.01 -17.94
CA LEU A 62 -16.00 1.22 -18.43
C LEU A 62 -14.59 0.94 -18.97
N SER A 63 -14.17 1.71 -19.98
CA SER A 63 -12.79 1.77 -20.44
C SER A 63 -11.95 2.59 -19.48
N ASP A 64 -10.64 2.33 -19.43
CA ASP A 64 -9.71 3.08 -18.57
C ASP A 64 -9.68 4.58 -18.91
N GLU A 65 -9.92 4.92 -20.17
CA GLU A 65 -9.86 6.28 -20.72
C GLU A 65 -11.20 7.03 -20.67
N ASP A 66 -12.27 6.40 -20.18
CA ASP A 66 -13.58 7.04 -20.09
C ASP A 66 -13.53 8.23 -19.11
N ASP A 67 -14.07 9.37 -19.53
CA ASP A 67 -14.30 10.52 -18.66
C ASP A 67 -15.63 10.33 -17.94
N ILE A 68 -15.59 10.31 -16.61
CA ILE A 68 -16.72 9.93 -15.78
C ILE A 68 -17.02 10.99 -14.71
N PRO A 69 -18.30 11.33 -14.48
CA PRO A 69 -18.65 12.25 -13.42
C PRO A 69 -18.51 11.59 -12.04
N PRO A 70 -18.41 12.37 -10.96
CA PRO A 70 -18.57 11.86 -9.60
C PRO A 70 -19.90 11.10 -9.47
N GLY A 71 -19.89 9.98 -8.74
CA GLY A 71 -21.03 9.05 -8.68
C GLY A 71 -20.68 7.68 -8.11
N VAL A 72 -21.55 6.71 -8.33
CA VAL A 72 -21.44 5.34 -7.79
C VAL A 72 -20.85 4.40 -8.82
N TYR A 73 -19.80 3.68 -8.42
CA TYR A 73 -19.05 2.74 -9.25
C TYR A 73 -18.76 1.45 -8.48
N TYR A 74 -18.61 0.35 -9.22
CA TYR A 74 -18.35 -0.97 -8.67
C TYR A 74 -17.09 -1.55 -9.27
N TYR A 75 -16.22 -2.11 -8.43
CA TYR A 75 -15.08 -2.90 -8.86
C TYR A 75 -15.47 -4.37 -8.96
N ASN A 76 -15.39 -4.93 -10.17
CA ASN A 76 -15.61 -6.34 -10.43
C ASN A 76 -14.25 -6.98 -10.70
N TRP A 77 -13.79 -7.85 -9.79
CA TRP A 77 -12.55 -8.58 -10.01
C TRP A 77 -12.77 -9.76 -10.95
N ASP A 78 -11.72 -10.10 -11.69
CA ASP A 78 -11.75 -11.22 -12.63
C ASP A 78 -11.72 -12.54 -11.83
N SER A 79 -12.91 -13.07 -11.50
CA SER A 79 -13.02 -14.45 -11.04
C SER A 79 -12.94 -15.36 -12.26
N ASN A 80 -11.74 -15.76 -12.66
CA ASN A 80 -11.54 -16.73 -13.75
C ASN A 80 -12.03 -18.15 -13.39
N GLY A 81 -13.03 -18.28 -12.48
CA GLY A 81 -13.59 -19.53 -12.00
C GLY A 81 -12.70 -20.32 -11.05
N ASP A 82 -11.47 -19.86 -10.78
CA ASP A 82 -10.56 -20.52 -9.84
C ASP A 82 -10.76 -19.93 -8.44
N ALA A 83 -11.16 -20.78 -7.48
CA ALA A 83 -11.34 -20.38 -6.07
C ALA A 83 -10.04 -19.83 -5.44
N SER A 84 -8.90 -19.92 -6.14
CA SER A 84 -7.64 -19.29 -5.73
C SER A 84 -7.54 -17.78 -5.94
N ASP A 85 -8.54 -17.16 -6.56
CA ASP A 85 -8.56 -15.74 -6.90
C ASP A 85 -9.50 -14.91 -6.01
N GLU A 86 -9.90 -15.43 -4.84
CA GLU A 86 -10.65 -14.63 -3.87
C GLU A 86 -9.88 -13.36 -3.49
N PRO A 87 -10.52 -12.18 -3.56
CA PRO A 87 -9.89 -10.92 -3.24
C PRO A 87 -9.53 -10.91 -1.76
N LEU A 88 -8.27 -10.61 -1.47
CA LEU A 88 -7.88 -10.34 -0.10
C LEU A 88 -8.26 -8.89 0.19
N VAL A 89 -9.39 -8.67 0.88
CA VAL A 89 -9.62 -7.36 1.48
C VAL A 89 -8.47 -7.12 2.44
N LEU A 90 -7.61 -6.14 2.11
CA LEU A 90 -6.48 -5.71 2.94
C LEU A 90 -6.86 -5.78 4.41
N ASP A 91 -6.03 -6.44 5.21
CA ASP A 91 -6.24 -6.48 6.64
C ASP A 91 -6.23 -5.04 7.20
N VAL A 92 -7.43 -4.53 7.48
CA VAL A 92 -7.69 -3.20 8.06
C VAL A 92 -6.93 -3.00 9.37
N CYS A 93 -6.38 -4.08 9.95
CA CYS A 93 -5.40 -4.01 11.04
C CYS A 93 -4.26 -3.02 10.79
N ALA A 94 -3.88 -2.71 9.54
CA ALA A 94 -2.81 -1.76 9.22
C ALA A 94 -2.98 -0.37 9.87
N GLN A 95 -4.20 0.00 10.28
CA GLN A 95 -4.49 1.29 10.90
C GLN A 95 -4.08 1.40 12.39
N ALA A 96 -3.90 0.27 13.09
CA ALA A 96 -3.82 0.28 14.56
C ALA A 96 -2.40 0.19 15.15
N SER A 97 -1.36 0.04 14.32
CA SER A 97 0.01 -0.12 14.83
C SER A 97 0.68 1.24 15.06
N GLU A 98 0.21 1.98 16.07
CA GLU A 98 1.05 2.97 16.74
C GLU A 98 2.27 2.24 17.32
N SER A 99 3.46 2.78 17.08
CA SER A 99 4.73 2.11 17.38
C SER A 99 4.84 1.78 18.87
N ARG A 100 4.69 0.50 19.22
CA ARG A 100 5.40 -0.04 20.37
C ARG A 100 6.78 -0.41 19.88
N ASP A 101 7.79 0.25 20.44
CA ASP A 101 9.20 -0.08 20.22
C ASP A 101 9.44 -1.52 20.68
N VAL A 102 9.35 -2.46 19.75
CA VAL A 102 9.85 -3.82 19.98
C VAL A 102 11.37 -3.69 20.02
N ALA A 103 11.96 -4.14 21.13
CA ALA A 103 13.40 -4.12 21.36
C ALA A 103 14.11 -5.05 20.36
N GLU A 104 14.43 -4.52 19.18
CA GLU A 104 15.35 -5.15 18.23
C GLU A 104 16.80 -4.75 18.57
N ASP A 105 17.75 -5.59 18.15
CA ASP A 105 19.17 -5.28 18.24
C ASP A 105 19.48 -3.96 17.50
N ASN A 106 20.20 -3.05 18.15
CA ASN A 106 20.60 -1.78 17.56
C ASN A 106 21.39 -1.97 16.26
N HIS A 107 22.12 -3.08 16.12
CA HIS A 107 22.95 -3.36 14.94
C HIS A 107 22.15 -3.52 13.64
N THR A 108 21.01 -4.22 13.65
CA THR A 108 20.20 -4.42 12.43
C THR A 108 19.55 -3.11 11.98
N ARG A 109 19.09 -2.30 12.93
CA ARG A 109 18.50 -0.98 12.69
C ARG A 109 19.51 0.02 12.10
N GLU A 110 20.77 -0.05 12.54
CA GLU A 110 21.85 0.78 11.99
C GLU A 110 22.24 0.34 10.59
N SER A 111 22.38 -0.97 10.33
CA SER A 111 22.68 -1.49 8.99
C SER A 111 21.63 -1.03 7.97
N PHE A 112 20.35 -1.21 8.29
CA PHE A 112 19.26 -0.77 7.44
C PHE A 112 19.31 0.74 7.15
N ARG A 113 19.56 1.57 8.18
CA ARG A 113 19.71 3.03 7.96
C ARG A 113 20.90 3.34 7.06
N ASN A 114 22.03 2.66 7.24
CA ASN A 114 23.24 2.90 6.46
C ASN A 114 23.04 2.52 4.99
N ASP A 115 22.37 1.39 4.72
CA ASP A 115 22.04 0.97 3.36
C ASP A 115 21.09 1.97 2.68
N LEU A 116 20.08 2.47 3.41
CA LEU A 116 19.22 3.55 2.91
C LEU A 116 20.00 4.84 2.68
N ALA A 117 20.95 5.21 3.55
CA ALA A 117 21.79 6.38 3.36
C ALA A 117 22.72 6.25 2.15
N GLU A 118 23.21 5.06 1.86
CA GLU A 118 23.97 4.77 0.66
C GLU A 118 23.12 4.90 -0.61
N ARG A 119 21.87 4.44 -0.59
CA ARG A 119 20.96 4.49 -1.75
C ARG A 119 20.33 5.86 -1.97
N ASP A 120 19.89 6.52 -0.91
CA ASP A 120 19.03 7.71 -0.99
C ASP A 120 19.84 9.01 -0.84
N VAL A 121 20.97 8.97 -0.10
CA VAL A 121 21.90 10.09 0.20
C VAL A 121 21.28 11.25 1.01
N SER A 122 19.99 11.52 0.82
CA SER A 122 19.19 12.61 1.37
C SER A 122 17.72 12.20 1.45
N CYS A 123 16.83 13.10 1.86
CA CYS A 123 15.39 12.88 1.72
C CYS A 123 15.04 12.78 0.24
N ILE A 124 14.45 11.66 -0.18
CA ILE A 124 14.18 11.39 -1.59
C ILE A 124 13.22 12.39 -2.24
N PHE A 125 12.40 13.11 -1.48
CA PHE A 125 11.43 14.09 -2.00
C PHE A 125 11.81 15.54 -1.79
N THR A 126 12.55 15.87 -0.73
CA THR A 126 12.85 17.26 -0.36
C THR A 126 14.32 17.61 -0.48
N ASN A 127 15.18 16.63 -0.79
CA ASN A 127 16.64 16.76 -0.82
C ASN A 127 17.23 17.32 0.49
N ALA A 128 16.52 17.13 1.62
CA ALA A 128 17.00 17.53 2.93
C ALA A 128 18.24 16.70 3.30
N ALA A 129 19.20 17.33 3.97
CA ALA A 129 20.45 16.67 4.34
C ALA A 129 20.21 15.43 5.21
N LEU A 130 21.13 14.46 5.15
CA LEU A 130 21.03 13.19 5.88
C LEU A 130 20.82 13.36 7.40
N SER A 131 21.38 14.42 7.99
CA SER A 131 21.19 14.78 9.41
C SER A 131 19.75 15.19 9.76
N GLN A 132 18.95 15.56 8.78
CA GLN A 132 17.53 15.92 8.89
C GLN A 132 16.61 14.80 8.40
N CYS A 133 17.17 13.63 8.10
CA CYS A 133 16.43 12.50 7.55
C CYS A 133 16.32 11.34 8.52
N GLN A 134 15.15 10.74 8.53
CA GLN A 134 14.83 9.52 9.24
C GLN A 134 14.58 8.40 8.23
N ARG A 135 14.84 7.16 8.67
CA ARG A 135 14.40 5.98 7.93
C ARG A 135 12.89 5.86 8.12
N ALA A 136 12.17 5.70 7.02
CA ALA A 136 10.75 5.43 7.01
C ALA A 136 10.54 4.03 6.43
N HIS A 137 9.85 3.16 7.18
CA HIS A 137 9.44 1.86 6.68
C HIS A 137 8.09 1.98 5.97
N ILE A 138 7.93 1.33 4.81
CA ILE A 138 6.68 1.33 4.04
C ILE A 138 5.63 0.51 4.78
N VAL A 139 5.99 -0.73 5.11
CA VAL A 139 5.29 -1.57 6.08
C VAL A 139 5.88 -1.28 7.45
N PRO A 140 5.10 -0.82 8.43
CA PRO A 140 5.61 -0.40 9.73
C PRO A 140 6.48 -1.46 10.39
N PHE A 141 7.60 -1.03 10.96
CA PHE A 141 8.56 -1.91 11.64
C PHE A 141 7.91 -2.83 12.69
N SER A 142 6.88 -2.34 13.39
CA SER A 142 6.10 -3.09 14.38
C SER A 142 5.40 -4.34 13.84
N ARG A 143 5.33 -4.53 12.52
CA ARG A 143 4.79 -5.73 11.88
C ARG A 143 5.78 -6.90 11.84
N GLY A 144 7.07 -6.62 11.98
CA GLY A 144 8.14 -7.60 11.82
C GLY A 144 8.12 -8.30 10.45
N ASP A 145 8.98 -9.31 10.33
CA ASP A 145 9.15 -10.09 9.10
C ASP A 145 7.85 -10.80 8.67
N VAL A 146 7.04 -11.24 9.65
CA VAL A 146 5.74 -11.87 9.41
C VAL A 146 4.81 -10.95 8.60
N GLY A 147 4.86 -9.64 8.83
CA GLY A 147 4.08 -8.68 8.04
C GLY A 147 4.48 -8.66 6.57
N ILE A 148 5.78 -8.69 6.30
CA ILE A 148 6.32 -8.74 4.93
C ILE A 148 5.91 -10.04 4.25
N GLU A 149 6.14 -11.17 4.91
CA GLU A 149 5.76 -12.49 4.39
C GLU A 149 4.25 -12.58 4.12
N HIS A 150 3.43 -12.03 5.01
CA HIS A 150 1.98 -11.99 4.81
C HIS A 150 1.62 -11.21 3.54
N ILE A 151 2.22 -10.03 3.32
CA ILE A 151 1.93 -9.22 2.13
C ILE A 151 2.38 -9.93 0.85
N VAL A 152 3.61 -10.46 0.86
CA VAL A 152 4.20 -11.16 -0.30
C VAL A 152 3.39 -12.42 -0.66
N ASN A 153 3.01 -13.22 0.32
CA ASN A 153 2.28 -14.47 0.08
C ASN A 153 0.85 -14.26 -0.45
N ASN A 154 0.24 -13.10 -0.15
CA ASN A 154 -1.16 -12.85 -0.49
C ASN A 154 -1.37 -12.02 -1.76
N ARG A 155 -0.30 -11.58 -2.42
CA ARG A 155 -0.41 -10.82 -3.68
C ARG A 155 0.30 -11.51 -4.82
N LEU A 156 -0.30 -11.41 -6.00
CA LEU A 156 0.26 -11.92 -7.25
C LEU A 156 1.24 -10.89 -7.82
N HIS A 157 2.50 -10.92 -7.39
CA HIS A 157 3.59 -10.12 -7.97
C HIS A 157 4.80 -10.99 -8.31
N GLU A 158 5.41 -10.71 -9.46
CA GLU A 158 6.37 -11.60 -10.12
C GLU A 158 7.82 -11.49 -9.61
N ASP A 159 8.16 -10.54 -8.73
CA ASP A 159 9.58 -10.25 -8.40
C ASP A 159 9.86 -9.95 -6.92
N VAL A 160 9.30 -10.75 -6.02
CA VAL A 160 9.39 -10.50 -4.56
C VAL A 160 9.73 -11.74 -3.74
N ALA A 161 10.19 -12.83 -4.39
CA ALA A 161 10.43 -14.11 -3.73
C ALA A 161 11.48 -14.06 -2.59
N ASN A 162 12.36 -13.06 -2.58
CA ASN A 162 13.38 -12.86 -1.54
C ASN A 162 13.05 -11.70 -0.59
N LEU A 163 11.90 -11.06 -0.70
CA LEU A 163 11.48 -9.98 0.20
C LEU A 163 10.88 -10.60 1.46
N THR A 164 11.72 -10.85 2.47
CA THR A 164 11.34 -11.60 3.68
C THR A 164 11.55 -10.81 4.97
N SER A 165 12.44 -9.81 4.96
CA SER A 165 12.77 -9.04 6.16
C SER A 165 12.07 -7.68 6.20
N ILE A 166 11.63 -7.28 7.38
CA ILE A 166 11.12 -5.93 7.68
C ILE A 166 12.19 -4.86 7.46
N ASN A 167 13.47 -5.22 7.61
CA ASN A 167 14.62 -4.35 7.40
C ASN A 167 15.23 -4.53 5.99
N ASP A 168 14.52 -5.15 5.05
CA ASP A 168 14.92 -5.13 3.64
C ASP A 168 14.86 -3.69 3.10
N THR A 169 15.89 -3.25 2.38
CA THR A 169 15.96 -1.87 1.84
C THR A 169 14.79 -1.51 0.93
N ARG A 170 14.14 -2.51 0.32
CA ARG A 170 12.93 -2.34 -0.49
C ARG A 170 11.68 -2.01 0.34
N ASN A 171 11.72 -2.22 1.66
CA ASN A 171 10.70 -1.80 2.63
C ASN A 171 11.00 -0.41 3.25
N GLY A 172 11.98 0.35 2.76
CA GLY A 172 12.23 1.66 3.34
C GLY A 172 12.80 2.71 2.41
N MET A 173 12.84 3.92 2.95
CA MET A 173 13.39 5.11 2.31
C MET A 173 13.80 6.15 3.34
N LEU A 174 14.68 7.08 2.96
CA LEU A 174 14.97 8.27 3.75
C LEU A 174 13.96 9.38 3.47
N LEU A 175 13.28 9.82 4.53
CA LEU A 175 12.36 10.96 4.51
C LEU A 175 12.87 12.04 5.47
N SER A 176 12.61 13.30 5.14
CA SER A 176 12.88 14.40 6.06
C SER A 176 11.99 14.30 7.29
N ASN A 177 12.45 14.87 8.41
CA ASN A 177 11.68 14.94 9.66
C ASN A 177 10.28 15.56 9.50
N THR A 178 10.05 16.32 8.43
CA THR A 178 8.76 16.95 8.13
C THR A 178 7.82 16.05 7.35
N ILE A 179 8.33 15.24 6.42
CA ILE A 179 7.50 14.35 5.57
C ILE A 179 7.25 13.01 6.24
N HIS A 180 8.20 12.52 7.04
CA HIS A 180 8.09 11.23 7.70
C HIS A 180 6.79 11.08 8.54
N PRO A 181 6.39 12.04 9.40
CA PRO A 181 5.14 11.92 10.14
C PRO A 181 3.89 11.87 9.25
N MET A 182 3.92 12.53 8.08
CA MET A 182 2.81 12.55 7.13
C MET A 182 2.68 11.20 6.40
N PHE A 183 3.83 10.58 6.09
CA PHE A 183 3.89 9.24 5.52
C PHE A 183 3.40 8.17 6.52
N ASP A 184 3.83 8.26 7.78
CA ASP A 184 3.39 7.35 8.86
C ASP A 184 1.88 7.50 9.14
N ALA A 185 1.39 8.74 9.16
CA ALA A 185 -0.03 9.03 9.29
C ALA A 185 -0.84 8.64 8.04
N LYS A 186 -0.20 8.13 6.98
CA LYS A 186 -0.81 7.75 5.70
C LYS A 186 -1.47 8.91 4.96
N LYS A 187 -1.09 10.16 5.27
CA LYS A 187 -1.55 11.36 4.57
C LYS A 187 -0.91 11.46 3.19
N ALA A 188 0.37 11.10 3.11
CA ALA A 188 1.12 10.97 1.87
C ALA A 188 1.51 9.52 1.62
N VAL A 189 1.53 9.12 0.35
CA VAL A 189 1.97 7.80 -0.12
C VAL A 189 2.90 7.95 -1.30
N VAL A 190 3.62 6.89 -1.64
CA VAL A 190 4.49 6.85 -2.81
C VAL A 190 3.88 5.91 -3.84
N LEU A 191 3.61 6.43 -5.03
CA LEU A 191 3.19 5.68 -6.20
C LEU A 191 4.41 5.34 -7.05
N LYS A 192 4.54 4.08 -7.47
CA LYS A 192 5.51 3.68 -8.50
C LYS A 192 4.82 3.52 -9.85
N THR A 193 5.37 4.08 -10.92
CA THR A 193 4.92 3.89 -12.31
C THR A 193 6.09 3.55 -13.25
N PRO A 194 5.87 2.78 -14.32
CA PRO A 194 4.63 2.04 -14.59
C PRO A 194 4.39 0.95 -13.53
N ASN A 195 3.12 0.64 -13.30
CA ASN A 195 2.67 -0.49 -12.52
C ASN A 195 1.61 -1.26 -13.33
N ARG A 196 0.92 -2.22 -12.69
CA ARG A 196 -0.03 -3.12 -13.37
C ARG A 196 -1.22 -2.39 -14.00
N VAL A 197 -1.57 -1.21 -13.49
CA VAL A 197 -2.73 -0.44 -13.97
C VAL A 197 -2.29 0.88 -14.59
N LEU A 198 -1.40 1.62 -13.92
CA LEU A 198 -1.02 2.98 -14.30
C LEU A 198 0.32 2.99 -15.04
N SER A 199 0.36 3.72 -16.14
CA SER A 199 1.57 4.13 -16.83
C SER A 199 2.13 5.42 -16.23
N THR A 200 3.39 5.76 -16.56
CA THR A 200 4.03 7.00 -16.08
C THR A 200 3.34 8.26 -16.58
N SER A 201 2.75 8.23 -17.79
CA SER A 201 2.03 9.36 -18.41
C SER A 201 0.65 9.60 -17.81
N ASP A 202 0.09 8.63 -17.08
CA ASP A 202 -1.21 8.80 -16.41
C ASP A 202 -1.11 9.75 -15.21
N ILE A 203 0.12 10.00 -14.73
CA ILE A 203 0.41 10.81 -13.54
C ILE A 203 0.95 12.18 -13.96
N PRO A 204 0.33 13.30 -13.54
CA PRO A 204 0.83 14.63 -13.83
C PRO A 204 2.32 14.79 -13.51
N ALA A 205 3.04 15.47 -14.41
CA ALA A 205 4.41 15.87 -14.13
C ALA A 205 4.41 16.99 -13.07
N ASN A 206 5.33 16.95 -12.13
CA ASN A 206 5.57 18.10 -11.26
C ASN A 206 6.60 19.01 -11.91
N ASN A 207 6.21 20.25 -12.19
CA ASN A 207 7.10 21.27 -12.74
C ASN A 207 7.99 21.94 -11.67
N SER A 208 7.83 21.57 -10.40
CA SER A 208 8.63 22.08 -9.29
C SER A 208 9.97 21.36 -9.26
N GLU A 209 10.92 21.83 -10.08
CA GLU A 209 12.30 21.33 -10.04
C GLU A 209 12.95 21.75 -8.71
N ILE A 210 12.98 20.82 -7.75
CA ILE A 210 13.80 20.97 -6.55
C ILE A 210 15.24 20.83 -7.01
N LYS A 211 16.07 21.82 -6.68
CA LYS A 211 17.50 21.74 -6.97
C LYS A 211 18.10 20.53 -6.24
N LEU A 212 18.53 19.55 -7.02
CA LEU A 212 19.23 18.37 -6.53
C LEU A 212 20.68 18.72 -6.18
N TYR A 213 21.23 18.08 -5.14
CA TYR A 213 22.60 18.25 -4.69
C TYR A 213 23.29 16.89 -4.62
N GLY A 214 24.57 16.84 -4.97
CA GLY A 214 25.32 15.58 -5.02
C GLY A 214 24.97 14.72 -6.22
N ASP A 215 25.23 13.42 -6.11
CA ASP A 215 25.04 12.43 -7.18
C ASP A 215 23.65 11.79 -7.13
N VAL A 216 22.60 12.60 -6.99
CA VAL A 216 21.21 12.13 -6.97
C VAL A 216 20.48 12.54 -8.24
N VAL A 217 19.66 11.64 -8.76
CA VAL A 217 18.88 11.83 -9.98
C VAL A 217 17.44 11.41 -9.76
N TYR A 218 16.51 12.13 -10.39
CA TYR A 218 15.12 11.71 -10.44
C TYR A 218 15.00 10.38 -11.16
N SER A 219 14.30 9.43 -10.54
CA SER A 219 14.02 8.14 -11.16
C SER A 219 12.93 8.35 -12.22
N ARG A 220 13.29 8.23 -13.51
CA ARG A 220 12.32 8.39 -14.62
C ARG A 220 11.69 7.08 -15.07
N ASP A 221 12.41 5.98 -14.90
CA ASP A 221 11.93 4.64 -15.23
C ASP A 221 12.57 3.60 -14.29
N PRO A 222 11.82 3.04 -13.32
CA PRO A 222 10.47 3.44 -12.92
C PRO A 222 10.46 4.82 -12.22
N ARG A 223 9.35 5.55 -12.31
CA ARG A 223 9.06 6.80 -11.61
C ARG A 223 8.46 6.51 -10.23
N TYR A 224 8.89 7.25 -9.20
CA TYR A 224 8.35 7.18 -7.85
C TYR A 224 7.85 8.56 -7.47
N THR A 225 6.55 8.69 -7.20
CA THR A 225 5.88 9.98 -7.09
C THR A 225 5.14 10.07 -5.77
N LEU A 226 5.31 11.17 -5.04
CA LEU A 226 4.59 11.44 -3.80
C LEU A 226 3.16 11.89 -4.11
N HIS A 227 2.18 11.19 -3.55
CA HIS A 227 0.75 11.50 -3.64
C HIS A 227 0.20 11.89 -2.27
N TRP A 228 -0.44 13.04 -2.18
CA TRP A 228 -1.24 13.43 -1.02
C TRP A 228 -2.66 12.86 -1.13
N LEU A 229 -3.03 11.96 -0.23
CA LEU A 229 -4.39 11.42 -0.14
C LEU A 229 -5.25 12.21 0.87
N HIS A 230 -4.58 12.85 1.82
CA HIS A 230 -5.17 13.73 2.82
C HIS A 230 -4.11 14.73 3.30
N GLY A 231 -4.54 15.89 3.77
CA GLY A 231 -3.64 16.89 4.36
C GLY A 231 -4.12 18.31 4.08
N THR A 232 -3.68 19.24 4.91
CA THR A 232 -3.97 20.67 4.76
C THR A 232 -3.13 21.28 3.64
N GLU A 233 -3.54 22.43 3.10
CA GLU A 233 -2.71 23.18 2.15
C GLU A 233 -1.32 23.50 2.73
N GLN A 234 -1.24 23.78 4.05
CA GLN A 234 0.03 24.08 4.70
C GLN A 234 0.97 22.87 4.68
N GLU A 235 0.45 21.66 4.91
CA GLU A 235 1.22 20.42 4.81
C GLU A 235 1.69 20.19 3.35
N GLN A 236 0.82 20.43 2.37
CA GLN A 236 1.14 20.29 0.95
C GLN A 236 2.10 21.35 0.40
N ARG A 237 2.30 22.48 1.11
CA ARG A 237 3.33 23.48 0.77
C ARG A 237 4.75 23.01 1.14
N ILE A 238 4.89 22.01 2.01
CA ILE A 238 6.19 21.47 2.43
C ILE A 238 6.80 20.66 1.28
N VAL A 239 5.97 19.81 0.66
CA VAL A 239 6.30 19.08 -0.55
C VAL A 239 5.06 19.08 -1.44
N ALA A 240 5.21 19.63 -2.65
CA ALA A 240 4.11 19.67 -3.59
C ALA A 240 3.65 18.25 -3.93
N ASN A 241 2.37 18.10 -4.26
CA ASN A 241 1.87 16.86 -4.84
C ASN A 241 2.64 16.54 -6.13
N HIS A 242 2.73 15.27 -6.47
CA HIS A 242 3.47 14.77 -7.64
C HIS A 242 4.99 14.96 -7.61
N THR A 243 5.57 15.32 -6.47
CA THR A 243 7.03 15.41 -6.34
C THR A 243 7.66 14.04 -6.55
N ASP A 244 8.58 13.95 -7.51
CA ASP A 244 9.27 12.73 -7.84
C ASP A 244 10.44 12.47 -6.88
N ALA A 245 10.65 11.21 -6.56
CA ALA A 245 11.78 10.79 -5.74
C ALA A 245 13.08 10.86 -6.53
N ALA A 246 14.10 11.43 -5.91
CA ALA A 246 15.49 11.35 -6.33
C ALA A 246 16.23 10.29 -5.52
N PHE A 247 17.04 9.48 -6.20
CA PHE A 247 17.90 8.48 -5.58
C PHE A 247 19.34 8.69 -6.05
N LYS A 248 20.31 8.12 -5.34
CA LYS A 248 21.70 8.11 -5.79
C LYS A 248 21.80 7.44 -7.16
N ASN A 249 22.51 8.11 -8.06
CA ASN A 249 22.77 7.59 -9.39
C ASN A 249 23.60 6.30 -9.30
N HIS A 250 23.32 5.35 -10.19
CA HIS A 250 24.02 4.06 -10.26
C HIS A 250 24.10 3.24 -8.94
N SER A 251 23.22 3.50 -7.95
CA SER A 251 23.16 2.66 -6.75
C SER A 251 22.76 1.23 -7.10
N LYS A 252 23.45 0.26 -6.48
CA LYS A 252 23.13 -1.17 -6.58
C LYS A 252 22.08 -1.62 -5.57
N ILE A 253 21.80 -0.79 -4.56
CA ILE A 253 20.81 -1.10 -3.53
C ILE A 253 19.42 -0.93 -4.13
N PRO A 254 18.55 -1.95 -4.06
CA PRO A 254 17.25 -1.89 -4.70
C PRO A 254 16.37 -0.81 -4.08
N LYS A 255 15.62 -0.12 -4.94
CA LYS A 255 14.61 0.90 -4.60
C LYS A 255 13.37 0.26 -3.95
N PRO A 256 12.46 1.05 -3.35
CA PRO A 256 11.20 0.56 -2.78
C PRO A 256 10.45 -0.43 -3.69
N ALA A 257 10.02 -1.56 -3.12
CA ALA A 257 9.30 -2.58 -3.89
C ALA A 257 7.86 -2.13 -4.22
N SER A 258 7.42 -2.38 -5.45
CA SER A 258 6.06 -2.03 -5.91
C SER A 258 4.98 -2.64 -5.02
N ILE A 259 5.11 -3.93 -4.68
CA ILE A 259 4.11 -4.64 -3.86
C ILE A 259 3.85 -3.94 -2.52
N LEU A 260 4.90 -3.41 -1.88
CA LEU A 260 4.81 -2.75 -0.58
C LEU A 260 4.22 -1.35 -0.72
N LEU A 261 4.59 -0.65 -1.80
CA LEU A 261 4.02 0.64 -2.15
C LEU A 261 2.52 0.54 -2.45
N ASP A 262 2.12 -0.43 -3.27
CA ASP A 262 0.71 -0.72 -3.61
C ASP A 262 -0.08 -1.11 -2.34
N TYR A 263 0.52 -1.92 -1.47
CA TYR A 263 -0.05 -2.24 -0.16
C TYR A 263 -0.28 -1.00 0.69
N ASN A 264 0.75 -0.16 0.85
CA ASN A 264 0.66 1.06 1.65
C ASN A 264 -0.33 2.07 1.04
N TYR A 265 -0.44 2.13 -0.29
CA TYR A 265 -1.43 2.94 -0.99
C TYR A 265 -2.86 2.49 -0.66
N GLY A 266 -3.14 1.18 -0.74
CA GLY A 266 -4.45 0.63 -0.39
C GLY A 266 -4.82 0.85 1.08
N VAL A 267 -3.86 0.66 2.00
CA VAL A 267 -4.05 0.96 3.43
C VAL A 267 -4.41 2.42 3.66
N ALA A 268 -3.69 3.34 3.01
CA ALA A 268 -3.93 4.77 3.13
C ALA A 268 -5.31 5.18 2.56
N ALA A 269 -5.68 4.62 1.40
CA ALA A 269 -6.99 4.85 0.79
C ALA A 269 -8.13 4.39 1.70
N LEU A 270 -8.03 3.19 2.29
CA LEU A 270 -9.02 2.69 3.26
C LEU A 270 -9.10 3.55 4.53
N LYS A 271 -7.96 4.09 4.99
CA LYS A 271 -7.92 4.96 6.17
C LYS A 271 -8.69 6.26 5.94
N TRP A 272 -8.48 6.91 4.81
CA TRP A 272 -9.02 8.25 4.57
C TRP A 272 -10.37 8.27 3.87
N TRP A 273 -10.64 7.28 3.02
CA TRP A 273 -11.84 7.24 2.18
C TRP A 273 -12.74 6.04 2.49
N GLY A 274 -12.25 5.05 3.25
CA GLY A 274 -13.02 3.86 3.58
C GLY A 274 -14.28 4.18 4.40
N ARG A 275 -15.40 3.62 3.95
CA ARG A 275 -16.69 3.61 4.63
C ARG A 275 -17.09 2.17 4.95
N GLY A 276 -17.84 1.99 6.03
CA GLY A 276 -18.23 0.66 6.51
C GLY A 276 -17.10 -0.16 7.13
N ASN A 277 -15.96 0.46 7.45
CA ASN A 277 -14.84 -0.19 8.16
C ASN A 277 -15.28 -0.81 9.51
N ASP A 278 -16.28 -0.23 10.17
CA ASP A 278 -16.83 -0.77 11.42
C ASP A 278 -17.41 -2.17 11.26
N ALA A 279 -18.00 -2.48 10.09
CA ALA A 279 -18.52 -3.81 9.81
C ALA A 279 -17.37 -4.82 9.63
N LEU A 280 -16.26 -4.41 9.01
CA LEU A 280 -15.06 -5.23 8.91
C LEU A 280 -14.42 -5.47 10.28
N LEU A 281 -14.32 -4.43 11.11
CA LEU A 281 -13.78 -4.54 12.47
C LEU A 281 -14.64 -5.48 13.33
N LYS A 282 -15.97 -5.35 13.27
CA LYS A 282 -16.90 -6.25 13.98
C LYS A 282 -16.80 -7.69 13.49
N ASN A 283 -16.72 -7.91 12.17
CA ASN A 283 -16.50 -9.25 11.62
C ASN A 283 -15.16 -9.83 12.07
N ARG A 284 -14.11 -9.01 12.15
CA ARG A 284 -12.80 -9.42 12.68
C ARG A 284 -12.89 -9.80 14.15
N GLU A 285 -13.53 -9.00 14.98
CA GLU A 285 -13.73 -9.31 16.40
C GLU A 285 -14.50 -10.60 16.59
N ARG A 286 -15.53 -10.83 15.77
CA ARG A 286 -16.29 -12.09 15.77
C ARG A 286 -15.39 -13.29 15.43
N LEU A 287 -14.63 -13.20 14.33
CA LEU A 287 -13.71 -14.27 13.91
C LEU A 287 -12.59 -14.52 14.93
N ARG A 288 -12.07 -13.45 15.55
CA ARG A 288 -11.10 -13.56 16.66
C ARG A 288 -11.72 -14.27 17.87
N ALA A 289 -12.93 -13.90 18.27
CA ALA A 289 -13.62 -14.52 19.40
C ALA A 289 -13.97 -15.99 19.14
N GLU A 290 -14.44 -16.32 17.93
CA GLU A 290 -14.69 -17.70 17.49
C GLU A 290 -13.40 -18.53 17.57
N HIS A 291 -12.27 -17.95 17.14
CA HIS A 291 -10.98 -18.61 17.18
C HIS A 291 -10.39 -18.73 18.59
N ASP A 292 -10.43 -17.68 19.41
CA ASP A 292 -9.98 -17.73 20.80
C ASP A 292 -10.79 -18.77 21.58
N SER A 293 -12.08 -18.94 21.27
CA SER A 293 -12.91 -20.02 21.83
C SER A 293 -12.44 -21.41 21.41
N LEU A 294 -11.93 -21.56 20.18
CA LEU A 294 -11.35 -22.82 19.68
C LEU A 294 -9.98 -23.13 20.31
N ILE A 295 -9.12 -22.13 20.55
CA ILE A 295 -7.82 -22.37 21.21
C ILE A 295 -7.97 -22.49 22.72
N VAL A 296 -8.94 -21.83 23.37
CA VAL A 296 -9.18 -22.03 24.82
C VAL A 296 -9.56 -23.50 25.13
N ALA A 297 -10.08 -24.23 24.14
CA ALA A 297 -10.30 -25.68 24.25
C ALA A 297 -9.01 -26.53 24.13
N ASP A 298 -7.88 -25.95 23.74
CA ASP A 298 -6.62 -26.65 23.44
C ASP A 298 -5.42 -25.95 24.14
N VAL A 299 -5.41 -26.05 25.48
CA VAL A 299 -4.32 -25.83 26.47
C VAL A 299 -3.52 -24.51 26.50
N ASP A 300 -3.21 -24.15 27.76
CA ASP A 300 -2.43 -23.04 28.29
C ASP A 300 -1.08 -22.70 27.63
N SER A 301 -0.81 -21.39 27.65
CA SER A 301 0.50 -20.68 27.63
C SER A 301 0.89 -19.96 26.33
N ALA A 302 1.26 -18.68 26.51
CA ALA A 302 1.83 -17.71 25.55
C ALA A 302 0.86 -16.88 24.67
N ARG A 303 -0.13 -16.22 25.28
CA ARG A 303 -1.15 -15.42 24.58
C ARG A 303 -0.99 -13.92 24.74
N GLN A 304 -0.41 -13.27 23.72
CA GLN A 304 -1.01 -12.08 23.08
C GLN A 304 -0.35 -11.75 21.74
N SER A 305 0.99 -11.88 21.60
CA SER A 305 1.65 -11.70 20.29
C SER A 305 1.38 -12.87 19.33
N GLN A 306 1.21 -14.09 19.86
CA GLN A 306 0.82 -15.26 19.07
C GLN A 306 -0.60 -15.15 18.51
N ALA A 307 -1.51 -14.41 19.15
CA ALA A 307 -2.88 -14.27 18.65
C ALA A 307 -2.93 -13.38 17.40
N GLU A 308 -2.16 -12.28 17.37
CA GLU A 308 -2.04 -11.45 16.17
C GLU A 308 -1.26 -12.15 15.06
N GLU A 309 -0.20 -12.89 15.43
CA GLU A 309 0.53 -13.75 14.50
C GLU A 309 -0.35 -14.89 13.94
N LEU A 310 -1.21 -15.53 14.74
CA LEU A 310 -2.12 -16.57 14.28
C LEU A 310 -3.25 -16.01 13.41
N VAL A 311 -3.79 -14.85 13.74
CA VAL A 311 -4.79 -14.17 12.88
C VAL A 311 -4.16 -13.83 11.54
N LEU A 312 -2.94 -13.28 11.52
CA LEU A 312 -2.19 -13.04 10.29
C LEU A 312 -1.85 -14.33 9.54
N ARG A 313 -1.57 -15.44 10.24
CA ARG A 313 -1.34 -16.77 9.64
C ARG A 313 -2.61 -17.39 9.07
N LEU A 314 -3.76 -17.24 9.72
CA LEU A 314 -5.06 -17.69 9.23
C LEU A 314 -5.48 -16.90 7.98
N TRP A 315 -5.23 -15.59 7.99
CA TRP A 315 -5.48 -14.72 6.84
C TRP A 315 -4.45 -14.94 5.71
N ALA A 316 -3.22 -15.37 6.04
CA ALA A 316 -2.24 -15.87 5.06
C ALA A 316 -2.46 -17.35 4.65
N ASN A 317 -3.47 -18.02 5.20
CA ASN A 317 -3.86 -19.40 4.89
C ASN A 317 -5.30 -19.49 4.40
N THR A 318 -5.80 -18.44 3.74
CA THR A 318 -7.00 -18.60 2.91
C THR A 318 -6.78 -19.78 1.96
N PRO A 319 -7.83 -20.56 1.63
CA PRO A 319 -7.73 -21.60 0.61
C PRO A 319 -7.03 -21.08 -0.65
N ALA A 320 -7.34 -19.84 -1.04
CA ALA A 320 -6.67 -19.15 -2.14
C ALA A 320 -5.15 -18.97 -1.96
N ALA A 321 -4.70 -18.45 -0.82
CA ALA A 321 -3.27 -18.31 -0.53
C ALA A 321 -2.54 -19.67 -0.50
N ARG A 322 -3.20 -20.73 0.02
CA ARG A 322 -2.65 -22.10 0.02
C ARG A 322 -2.51 -22.66 -1.39
N THR A 323 -3.56 -22.56 -2.21
CA THR A 323 -3.51 -23.01 -3.61
C THR A 323 -2.44 -22.26 -4.40
N ARG A 324 -2.26 -20.95 -4.17
CA ARG A 324 -1.18 -20.16 -4.82
C ARG A 324 0.21 -20.68 -4.45
N ARG A 325 0.46 -20.96 -3.16
CA ARG A 325 1.75 -21.54 -2.69
C ARG A 325 2.00 -22.93 -3.30
N GLU A 326 0.97 -23.76 -3.40
CA GLU A 326 1.08 -25.09 -4.01
C GLU A 326 1.38 -25.00 -5.51
N LYS A 327 0.73 -24.10 -6.25
CA LYS A 327 1.03 -23.84 -7.67
C LYS A 327 2.46 -23.34 -7.89
N GLN A 328 2.94 -22.40 -7.06
CA GLN A 328 4.32 -21.90 -7.14
C GLN A 328 5.36 -22.99 -6.82
N ARG A 329 5.08 -23.85 -5.83
CA ARG A 329 5.93 -25.01 -5.51
C ARG A 329 5.95 -26.05 -6.64
N GLY A 330 4.81 -26.30 -7.28
CA GLY A 330 4.71 -27.25 -8.40
C GLY A 330 5.41 -26.78 -9.67
N SER A 331 5.37 -25.47 -9.96
CA SER A 331 6.02 -24.87 -11.15
C SER A 331 7.53 -24.75 -11.01
N GLY A 332 8.06 -24.49 -9.82
CA GLY A 332 9.51 -24.49 -9.56
C GLY A 332 10.18 -25.87 -9.69
N ALA A 333 9.44 -26.96 -9.47
CA ALA A 333 9.96 -28.33 -9.55
C ALA A 333 10.16 -28.84 -10.99
N MET A 334 9.55 -28.22 -12.00
CA MET A 334 9.74 -28.58 -13.41
C MET A 334 10.90 -27.84 -14.10
N ALA A 335 11.47 -26.80 -13.48
CA ALA A 335 12.56 -26.01 -14.09
C ALA A 335 13.97 -26.62 -13.90
N TYR A 336 14.08 -27.74 -13.19
CA TYR A 336 15.33 -28.49 -12.98
C TYR A 336 15.15 -29.94 -13.44
N LYS A 337 15.01 -30.16 -14.74
CA LYS A 337 15.23 -31.46 -15.38
C LYS A 337 15.89 -31.30 -16.74
#